data_AF-A0A9W4ZBC6-F1
#
_entry.id   AF-A0A9W4ZBC6-F1
#
_cell.length_a   1.000
_cell.length_b   1.000
_cell.length_c   1.000
_cell.angle_alpha   90.00
_cell.angle_beta   90.00
_cell.angle_gamma   90.00
#
_symmetry.space_group_name_H-M   'P 1'
#
loop_
_entity.id
_entity.type
_entity.pdbx_description
1 polymer ?
#
loop_
_entity_poly.entity_id
_entity_poly.type
_entity_poly.pdbx_seq_one_letter_code
_entity_poly.pdbx_strand_id
1 'polypeptide(L)'
;MGKGKAHPWLTKEGLLKIEGWARDGLVEEQIAHNMGVSRSTLSNWKNRHPLIIQALAKGKEVSDREVENALFKRATGYTYEEVTVEREKVDGEFQSIETKRVKRQVPPDTTAIIFWLKNRKPTVWRDRREIDHSGEMKQTVVQKPELSNLSVEELKQIESILTKPTDSGGDTKGNSTS
;
A
#
# COMPACT_ATOMS: atom_id res chain seq x y z
N MET A 1 14.77 23.33 36.66
CA MET A 1 14.21 23.26 35.30
C MET A 1 13.32 22.03 35.18
N GLY A 2 12.04 22.19 34.85
CA GLY A 2 11.11 21.06 34.72
C GLY A 2 11.51 20.18 33.54
N LYS A 3 11.69 18.87 33.78
CA LYS A 3 11.94 17.91 32.69
C LYS A 3 10.72 17.91 31.77
N GLY A 4 10.91 18.19 30.48
CA GLY A 4 9.83 18.19 29.50
C GLY A 4 9.15 16.81 29.41
N LYS A 5 7.87 16.78 29.02
CA LYS A 5 7.04 15.56 28.97
C LYS A 5 7.65 14.39 28.15
N ALA A 6 8.59 14.67 27.25
CA ALA A 6 9.30 13.66 26.46
C ALA A 6 10.39 12.90 27.24
N HIS A 7 10.96 13.49 28.31
CA HIS A 7 12.13 12.95 28.99
C HIS A 7 11.99 11.50 29.48
N PRO A 8 10.85 11.05 30.05
CA PRO A 8 10.68 9.65 30.48
C PRO A 8 10.82 8.66 29.31
N TRP A 9 10.41 9.07 28.12
CA TRP A 9 10.40 8.26 26.90
C TRP A 9 11.73 8.22 26.17
N LEU A 10 12.68 9.06 26.56
CA LEU A 10 14.07 9.06 26.08
C LEU A 10 14.99 8.20 26.96
N THR A 11 14.48 7.66 28.05
CA THR A 11 15.22 6.71 28.88
C THR A 11 15.29 5.33 28.22
N LYS A 12 16.25 4.50 28.64
CA LYS A 12 16.36 3.12 28.16
C LYS A 12 15.05 2.33 28.32
N GLU A 13 14.39 2.48 29.46
CA GLU A 13 13.11 1.80 29.73
C GLU A 13 11.98 2.34 28.85
N GLY A 14 11.91 3.67 28.67
CA GLY A 14 10.92 4.30 27.80
C GLY A 14 11.05 3.85 26.34
N LEU A 15 12.29 3.84 25.83
CA LEU A 15 12.59 3.35 24.48
C LEU A 15 12.28 1.86 24.33
N LEU A 16 12.54 1.05 25.36
CA LEU A 16 12.21 -0.39 25.35
C LEU A 16 10.71 -0.64 25.26
N LYS A 17 9.88 0.17 25.95
CA LYS A 17 8.41 0.10 25.84
C LYS A 17 7.94 0.48 24.44
N ILE A 18 8.49 1.54 23.86
CA ILE A 18 8.16 1.99 22.51
C ILE A 18 8.53 0.92 21.47
N GLU A 19 9.72 0.32 21.59
CA GLU A 19 10.15 -0.79 20.74
C GLU A 19 9.22 -2.01 20.90
N GLY A 20 8.84 -2.35 22.13
CA GLY A 20 7.90 -3.44 22.43
C GLY A 20 6.55 -3.23 21.75
N TRP A 21 5.92 -2.06 21.94
CA TRP A 21 4.64 -1.77 21.30
C TRP A 21 4.71 -1.77 19.77
N ALA A 22 5.80 -1.28 19.20
CA ALA A 22 6.01 -1.33 17.75
C ALA A 22 6.17 -2.76 17.25
N ARG A 23 6.82 -3.65 18.02
CA ARG A 23 6.93 -5.08 17.72
C ARG A 23 5.58 -5.78 17.80
N ASP A 24 4.74 -5.39 18.75
CA ASP A 24 3.37 -5.93 18.92
C ASP A 24 2.40 -5.43 17.82
N GLY A 25 2.86 -4.61 16.88
CA GLY A 25 2.06 -4.12 15.75
C GLY A 25 1.17 -2.92 16.06
N LEU A 26 1.36 -2.22 17.19
CA LEU A 26 0.56 -1.05 17.53
C LEU A 26 0.80 0.10 16.55
N VAL A 27 -0.29 0.78 16.18
CA VAL A 27 -0.21 2.00 15.37
C VAL A 27 0.23 3.20 16.21
N GLU A 28 0.79 4.23 15.58
CA GLU A 28 1.32 5.40 16.29
C GLU A 28 0.26 6.12 17.15
N GLU A 29 -1.02 6.03 16.80
CA GLU A 29 -2.13 6.56 17.60
C GLU A 29 -2.24 5.84 18.96
N GLN A 30 -2.15 4.50 18.95
CA GLN A 30 -2.20 3.67 20.16
C GLN A 30 -0.95 3.86 21.01
N ILE A 31 0.21 3.97 20.36
CA ILE A 31 1.48 4.26 21.05
C ILE A 31 1.42 5.63 21.72
N ALA A 32 0.92 6.66 21.04
CA ALA A 32 0.74 7.99 21.61
C ALA A 32 -0.23 7.96 22.80
N HIS A 33 -1.33 7.22 22.69
CA HIS A 33 -2.28 6.99 23.78
C HIS A 33 -1.61 6.34 25.00
N ASN A 34 -0.83 5.27 24.80
CA ASN A 34 -0.07 4.60 25.88
C ASN A 34 0.97 5.53 26.51
N MET A 35 1.48 6.50 25.75
CA MET A 35 2.41 7.52 26.23
C MET A 35 1.73 8.69 26.94
N GLY A 36 0.40 8.73 26.96
CA GLY A 36 -0.40 9.80 27.56
C GLY A 36 -0.33 11.11 26.78
N VAL A 37 -0.08 11.06 25.46
CA VAL A 37 0.04 12.24 24.60
C VAL A 37 -0.81 12.12 23.34
N SER A 38 -1.08 13.24 22.69
CA SER A 38 -1.72 13.22 21.38
C SER A 38 -0.77 12.67 20.31
N ARG A 39 -1.33 12.10 19.24
CA ARG A 39 -0.55 11.69 18.05
C ARG A 39 0.31 12.82 17.48
N SER A 40 -0.23 14.04 17.45
CA SER A 40 0.52 15.24 17.01
C SER A 40 1.74 15.53 17.90
N THR A 41 1.61 15.30 19.22
CA THR A 41 2.72 15.43 20.16
C THR A 41 3.79 14.37 19.93
N LEU A 42 3.39 13.11 19.73
CA LEU A 42 4.32 12.04 19.37
C LEU A 42 5.04 12.33 18.05
N SER A 43 4.32 12.82 17.04
CA SER A 43 4.92 13.23 15.75
C SER A 43 6.00 14.31 15.94
N ASN A 44 5.72 15.33 16.74
CA ASN A 44 6.70 16.36 17.09
C ASN A 44 7.89 15.80 17.87
N TRP A 45 7.69 14.80 18.73
CA TRP A 45 8.77 14.16 19.48
C TRP A 45 9.68 13.34 18.58
N LYS A 46 9.13 12.60 17.62
CA LYS A 46 9.92 11.87 16.60
C LYS A 46 10.88 12.82 15.88
N ASN A 47 10.38 13.98 15.44
CA ASN A 47 11.20 14.96 14.72
C ASN A 47 12.33 15.54 15.58
N ARG A 48 12.12 15.68 16.89
CA ARG A 48 13.11 16.26 17.82
C ARG A 48 14.05 15.24 18.44
N HIS A 49 13.67 13.96 18.46
CA HIS A 49 14.37 12.91 19.19
C HIS A 49 14.52 11.65 18.31
N PRO A 50 15.63 11.53 17.57
CA PRO A 50 15.90 10.39 16.70
C PRO A 50 15.82 9.02 17.38
N LEU A 51 16.11 8.95 18.69
CA LEU A 51 16.02 7.72 19.48
C LEU A 51 14.61 7.10 19.47
N ILE A 52 13.55 7.91 19.49
CA ILE A 52 12.17 7.42 19.44
C ILE A 52 11.89 6.81 18.06
N ILE A 53 12.36 7.44 16.98
CA ILE A 53 12.23 6.90 15.61
C ILE A 53 12.97 5.58 15.51
N GLN A 54 14.19 5.50 16.03
CA GLN A 54 14.99 4.27 16.01
C GLN A 54 14.32 3.13 16.77
N ALA A 55 13.76 3.40 17.96
CA ALA A 55 13.02 2.40 18.73
C ALA A 55 11.79 1.88 17.98
N LEU A 56 11.01 2.78 17.37
CA LEU A 56 9.85 2.40 16.55
C LEU A 56 10.25 1.58 15.32
N ALA A 57 11.31 1.99 14.61
CA ALA A 57 11.78 1.29 13.41
C ALA A 57 12.30 -0.11 13.74
N LYS A 58 13.08 -0.22 14.82
CA LYS A 58 13.63 -1.50 15.27
C LYS A 58 12.54 -2.49 15.70
N GLY A 59 11.48 -2.02 16.38
CA GLY A 59 10.34 -2.86 16.73
C GLY A 59 9.61 -3.39 15.50
N LYS A 60 9.38 -2.51 14.51
CA LYS A 60 8.72 -2.87 13.24
C LYS A 60 9.51 -3.88 12.42
N GLU A 61 10.84 -3.72 12.31
CA GLU A 61 11.68 -4.65 11.54
C GLU A 61 11.54 -6.11 12.02
N VAL A 62 11.41 -6.32 13.33
CA VAL A 62 11.21 -7.67 13.89
C VAL A 62 9.85 -8.23 13.47
N SER A 63 8.78 -7.43 13.59
CA SER A 63 7.43 -7.84 13.16
C SER A 63 7.38 -8.12 11.65
N ASP A 64 7.98 -7.25 10.84
CA ASP A 64 8.04 -7.41 9.39
C ASP A 64 8.77 -8.72 9.03
N ARG A 65 9.88 -9.02 9.71
CA ARG A 65 10.64 -10.26 9.52
C ARG A 65 9.82 -11.51 9.87
N GLU A 66 9.01 -11.45 10.93
CA GLU A 66 8.12 -12.56 11.30
C GLU A 66 7.06 -12.81 10.23
N VAL A 67 6.47 -11.74 9.69
CA VAL A 67 5.52 -11.82 8.57
C VAL A 67 6.22 -12.37 7.32
N GLU A 68 7.42 -11.90 6.99
CA GLU A 68 8.22 -12.42 5.88
C GLU A 68 8.52 -13.91 6.03
N ASN A 69 8.89 -14.35 7.23
CA ASN A 69 9.14 -15.77 7.52
C ASN A 69 7.86 -16.62 7.38
N ALA A 70 6.72 -16.12 7.85
CA ALA A 70 5.44 -16.79 7.70
C ALA A 70 5.03 -16.88 6.22
N LEU A 71 5.21 -15.79 5.46
CA LEU A 71 4.97 -15.74 4.03
C LEU A 71 5.87 -16.72 3.29
N PHE A 72 7.16 -16.78 3.63
CA PHE A 72 8.11 -17.72 3.06
C PHE A 72 7.70 -19.18 3.31
N LYS A 73 7.37 -19.54 4.56
CA LYS A 73 6.85 -20.88 4.90
C LYS A 73 5.61 -21.22 4.06
N ARG A 74 4.68 -20.26 3.90
CA ARG A 74 3.48 -20.44 3.09
C ARG A 74 3.82 -20.61 1.60
N ALA A 75 4.79 -19.85 1.10
CA ALA A 75 5.26 -19.93 -0.28
C ALA A 75 6.01 -21.24 -0.59
N THR A 76 6.74 -21.83 0.35
CA THR A 76 7.45 -23.11 0.14
C THR A 76 6.62 -24.33 0.52
N GLY A 77 5.52 -24.15 1.24
CA GLY A 77 4.85 -25.22 1.96
C GLY A 77 5.62 -25.64 3.22
N TYR A 78 4.92 -26.30 4.13
CA TYR A 78 5.49 -26.81 5.39
C TYR A 78 4.69 -27.99 5.92
N THR A 79 5.30 -28.78 6.81
CA THR A 79 4.59 -29.81 7.57
C THR A 79 4.33 -29.32 8.99
N TYR A 80 3.20 -29.72 9.57
CA TYR A 80 2.91 -29.52 10.98
C TYR A 80 2.24 -30.77 11.55
N GLU A 81 2.39 -30.96 12.86
CA GLU A 81 1.71 -32.03 13.57
C GLU A 81 0.45 -31.47 14.22
N GLU A 82 -0.69 -32.03 13.85
CA GLU A 82 -1.96 -31.76 14.52
C GLU A 82 -2.11 -32.76 15.66
N VAL A 83 -2.16 -32.21 16.88
CA VAL A 83 -2.33 -32.98 18.11
C VAL A 83 -3.74 -32.76 18.62
N THR A 84 -4.53 -33.83 18.69
CA THR A 84 -5.86 -33.82 19.32
C THR A 84 -5.69 -34.22 20.77
N VAL A 85 -6.09 -33.33 21.68
CA VAL A 85 -6.04 -33.56 23.13
C VAL A 85 -7.47 -33.58 23.65
N GLU A 86 -7.85 -34.69 24.27
CA GLU A 86 -9.15 -34.85 24.91
C GLU A 86 -8.97 -34.83 26.44
N ARG A 87 -9.98 -34.33 27.14
CA ARG A 87 -9.99 -34.34 28.60
C ARG A 87 -10.70 -35.59 29.08
N GLU A 88 -9.96 -36.46 29.73
CA GLU A 88 -10.48 -37.67 30.35
C GLU A 88 -10.33 -37.60 31.87
N LYS A 89 -11.29 -38.19 32.58
CA LYS A 89 -11.26 -38.25 34.04
C LYS A 89 -10.54 -39.54 34.44
N VAL A 90 -9.28 -39.42 34.85
CA VAL A 90 -8.46 -40.53 35.34
C VAL A 90 -8.27 -40.32 36.84
N ASP A 91 -8.66 -41.32 37.64
CA ASP A 91 -8.57 -41.29 39.11
C ASP A 91 -9.25 -40.09 39.80
N GLY A 92 -10.35 -39.59 39.24
CA GLY A 92 -11.11 -38.50 39.85
C GLY A 92 -10.72 -37.10 39.37
N GLU A 93 -9.58 -36.95 38.71
CA GLU A 93 -9.07 -35.68 38.17
C GLU A 93 -9.16 -35.63 36.64
N PHE A 94 -9.38 -34.42 36.10
CA PHE A 94 -9.35 -34.21 34.65
C PHE A 94 -7.91 -34.13 34.17
N GLN A 95 -7.49 -35.12 33.39
CA GLN A 95 -6.20 -35.13 32.72
C GLN A 95 -6.39 -34.88 31.22
N SER A 96 -5.47 -34.11 30.64
CA SER A 96 -5.40 -33.88 29.20
C SER A 96 -4.62 -35.03 28.57
N ILE A 97 -5.30 -35.88 27.81
CA ILE A 97 -4.68 -37.02 27.13
C ILE A 97 -4.57 -36.71 25.65
N GLU A 98 -3.36 -36.87 25.10
CA GLU A 98 -3.13 -36.78 23.66
C GLU A 98 -3.68 -38.05 22.97
N THR A 99 -4.81 -37.92 22.28
CA THR A 99 -5.50 -39.06 21.67
C THR A 99 -5.00 -39.36 20.26
N LYS A 100 -4.45 -38.35 19.55
CA LYS A 100 -4.04 -38.50 18.15
C LYS A 100 -2.98 -37.49 17.74
N ARG A 101 -1.93 -37.96 17.07
CA ARG A 101 -0.93 -37.14 16.38
C ARG A 101 -0.98 -37.41 14.88
N VAL A 102 -1.30 -36.39 14.09
CA VAL A 102 -1.37 -36.49 12.62
C VAL A 102 -0.42 -35.50 11.99
N LYS A 103 0.53 -36.00 11.19
CA LYS A 103 1.39 -35.15 10.37
C LYS A 103 0.62 -34.67 9.13
N ARG A 104 0.42 -33.36 9.00
CA ARG A 104 -0.23 -32.71 7.86
C ARG A 104 0.77 -31.92 7.03
N GLN A 105 0.54 -31.89 5.71
CA GLN A 105 1.31 -31.09 4.77
C GLN A 105 0.46 -29.90 4.33
N VAL A 106 1.01 -28.70 4.46
CA VAL A 106 0.50 -27.50 3.80
C VAL A 106 1.25 -27.37 2.47
N PRO A 107 0.57 -27.43 1.32
CA PRO A 107 1.23 -27.23 0.04
C PRO A 107 1.67 -25.77 -0.12
N PRO A 108 2.67 -25.52 -0.98
CA PRO A 108 3.05 -24.18 -1.42
C PRO A 108 1.83 -23.37 -1.87
N ASP A 109 1.75 -22.11 -1.44
CA ASP A 109 0.72 -21.17 -1.87
C ASP A 109 1.21 -20.33 -3.06
N THR A 110 0.53 -20.43 -4.20
CA THR A 110 0.90 -19.74 -5.44
C THR A 110 0.86 -18.22 -5.31
N THR A 111 -0.08 -17.68 -4.54
CA THR A 111 -0.19 -16.24 -4.30
C THR A 111 0.98 -15.74 -3.47
N ALA A 112 1.33 -16.44 -2.39
CA ALA A 112 2.50 -16.14 -1.58
C ALA A 112 3.81 -16.18 -2.41
N ILE A 113 3.94 -17.17 -3.31
CA ILE A 113 5.07 -17.27 -4.25
C ILE A 113 5.12 -16.05 -5.17
N ILE A 114 3.99 -15.65 -5.78
CA ILE A 114 3.92 -14.49 -6.68
C ILE A 114 4.34 -13.20 -5.95
N PHE A 115 3.80 -12.96 -4.75
CA PHE A 115 4.17 -11.79 -3.94
C PHE A 115 5.66 -11.81 -3.56
N TRP A 116 6.17 -12.96 -3.14
CA TRP A 116 7.58 -13.12 -2.81
C TRP A 116 8.50 -12.81 -4.00
N LEU A 117 8.17 -13.32 -5.18
CA LEU A 117 8.94 -13.10 -6.40
C LEU A 117 8.87 -11.64 -6.88
N LYS A 118 7.71 -10.99 -6.76
CA LYS A 118 7.55 -9.56 -7.03
C LYS A 118 8.42 -8.70 -6.11
N ASN A 119 8.57 -9.07 -4.84
CA ASN A 119 9.39 -8.32 -3.88
C ASN A 119 10.90 -8.62 -4.02
N ARG A 120 11.29 -9.87 -4.27
CA ARG A 120 12.71 -10.29 -4.34
C ARG A 120 13.34 -10.17 -5.73
N LYS A 121 12.56 -10.30 -6.80
CA LYS A 121 13.00 -10.22 -8.20
C LYS A 121 12.09 -9.28 -9.00
N PRO A 122 11.96 -8.00 -8.58
CA PRO A 122 11.03 -7.06 -9.20
C PRO A 122 11.33 -6.81 -10.68
N THR A 123 12.60 -6.88 -11.10
CA THR A 123 13.00 -6.70 -12.51
C THR A 123 12.40 -7.74 -13.46
N VAL A 124 12.11 -8.95 -12.96
CA VAL A 124 11.60 -10.07 -13.76
C VAL A 124 10.10 -10.29 -13.56
N TRP A 125 9.58 -10.01 -12.35
CA TRP A 125 8.23 -10.41 -11.94
C TRP A 125 7.24 -9.25 -11.74
N ARG A 126 7.68 -7.98 -11.85
CA ARG A 126 6.80 -6.82 -11.71
C ARG A 126 6.01 -6.61 -13.00
N ASP A 127 4.69 -6.45 -12.88
CA ASP A 127 3.78 -6.39 -14.05
C ASP A 127 3.93 -5.10 -14.88
N ARG A 128 4.59 -4.06 -14.35
CA ARG A 128 4.66 -2.73 -14.97
C ARG A 128 5.95 -2.55 -15.77
N ARG A 129 5.83 -2.55 -17.10
CA ARG A 129 6.80 -1.93 -18.01
C ARG A 129 6.71 -0.42 -17.84
N GLU A 130 7.83 0.26 -17.63
CA GLU A 130 7.90 1.71 -17.73
C GLU A 130 7.56 2.09 -19.18
N ILE A 131 6.41 2.70 -19.41
CA ILE A 131 6.17 3.44 -20.65
C ILE A 131 6.85 4.78 -20.42
N ASP A 132 8.05 4.92 -20.95
CA ASP A 132 8.75 6.19 -20.98
C ASP A 132 7.96 7.14 -21.90
N HIS A 133 7.34 8.16 -21.33
CA HIS A 133 6.70 9.22 -22.10
C HIS A 133 7.78 10.21 -22.57
N SER A 134 8.72 9.74 -23.38
CA SER A 134 9.76 10.58 -24.02
C SER A 134 9.26 11.28 -25.29
N GLY A 135 7.94 11.26 -25.55
CA GLY A 135 7.34 12.00 -26.65
C GLY A 135 7.11 13.45 -26.24
N GLU A 136 7.77 14.39 -26.91
CA GLU A 136 7.44 15.81 -26.83
C GLU A 136 5.92 15.97 -26.92
N MET A 137 5.29 16.31 -25.80
CA MET A 137 3.88 16.66 -25.78
C MET A 137 3.78 18.03 -26.43
N LYS A 138 3.66 18.08 -27.76
CA LYS A 138 3.28 19.30 -28.49
C LYS A 138 1.86 19.62 -28.08
N GLN A 139 1.73 20.38 -27.00
CA GLN A 139 0.48 21.00 -26.62
C GLN A 139 0.18 22.03 -27.70
N THR A 140 -0.58 21.62 -28.73
CA THR A 140 -1.21 22.58 -29.64
C THR A 140 -2.21 23.34 -28.79
N VAL A 141 -1.78 24.49 -28.26
CA VAL A 141 -2.68 25.47 -27.69
C VAL A 141 -3.57 25.90 -28.84
N VAL A 142 -4.75 25.30 -28.95
CA VAL A 142 -5.85 25.89 -29.72
C VAL A 142 -6.17 27.17 -28.97
N GLN A 143 -5.56 28.27 -29.40
CA GLN A 143 -5.91 29.59 -28.90
C GLN A 143 -7.39 29.75 -29.16
N LYS A 144 -8.18 29.77 -28.07
CA LYS A 144 -9.59 30.14 -28.16
C LYS A 144 -9.58 31.59 -28.66
N PRO A 145 -10.07 31.89 -29.87
CA PRO A 145 -10.01 33.26 -30.37
C PRO A 145 -10.78 34.14 -29.39
N GLU A 146 -10.18 35.25 -28.95
CA GLU A 146 -10.89 36.24 -28.16
C GLU A 146 -11.95 36.90 -29.06
N LEU A 147 -13.20 36.51 -28.84
CA LEU A 147 -14.36 37.06 -29.54
C LEU A 147 -14.96 38.28 -28.82
N SER A 148 -14.32 38.75 -27.74
CA SER A 148 -14.79 39.81 -26.84
C SER A 148 -14.79 41.20 -27.48
N ASN A 149 -14.06 41.40 -28.58
CA ASN A 149 -13.91 42.70 -29.24
C ASN A 149 -14.63 42.77 -30.60
N LEU A 150 -15.46 41.78 -30.93
CA LEU A 150 -16.22 41.77 -32.19
C LEU A 150 -17.56 42.49 -32.00
N SER A 151 -17.92 43.32 -32.98
CA SER A 151 -19.24 43.95 -33.00
C SER A 151 -20.34 42.91 -33.26
N VAL A 152 -21.58 43.23 -32.90
CA VAL A 152 -22.74 42.34 -33.08
C VAL A 152 -22.94 41.97 -34.56
N GLU A 153 -22.57 42.87 -35.47
CA GLU A 153 -22.63 42.72 -36.91
C GLU A 153 -21.59 41.70 -37.41
N GLU A 154 -20.37 41.75 -36.87
CA GLU A 154 -19.29 40.81 -37.22
C GLU A 154 -19.62 39.39 -36.74
N LEU A 155 -20.23 39.25 -35.56
CA LEU A 155 -20.70 37.96 -35.05
C LEU A 155 -21.78 37.34 -35.93
N LYS A 156 -22.73 38.15 -36.42
CA LYS A 156 -23.77 37.68 -37.37
C LYS A 156 -23.18 37.26 -38.72
N GLN A 157 -22.11 37.91 -39.16
CA GLN A 157 -21.43 37.59 -40.41
C GLN A 157 -20.70 36.25 -40.30
N ILE A 158 -20.05 35.98 -39.16
CA ILE A 158 -19.43 34.68 -38.85
C ILE A 158 -20.48 33.57 -38.78
N GLU A 159 -21.61 33.82 -38.11
CA GLU A 159 -22.72 32.87 -38.02
C GLU A 159 -23.30 32.54 -39.41
N SER A 160 -23.45 33.55 -40.29
CA SER A 160 -23.88 33.35 -41.68
C SER A 160 -22.89 32.51 -42.51
N ILE A 161 -21.58 32.62 -42.23
CA ILE A 161 -20.55 31.82 -42.91
C ILE A 161 -20.59 30.37 -42.42
N LEU A 162 -20.75 30.16 -41.11
CA LEU A 162 -20.80 28.82 -40.50
C LEU A 162 -22.09 28.04 -40.80
N THR A 163 -23.19 28.74 -41.08
CA THR A 163 -24.49 28.14 -41.39
C THR A 163 -24.73 27.89 -42.88
N LYS A 164 -23.83 28.34 -43.76
CA LYS A 164 -23.88 27.97 -45.18
C LYS A 164 -23.43 26.52 -45.33
N PRO A 165 -24.24 25.63 -45.92
CA PRO A 165 -23.79 24.29 -46.25
C PRO A 165 -22.60 24.42 -47.20
N THR A 166 -21.48 23.84 -46.83
CA THR A 166 -20.35 23.66 -47.74
C THR A 166 -20.84 22.78 -48.87
N ASP A 167 -21.03 23.37 -50.05
CA ASP A 167 -21.33 22.62 -51.27
C ASP A 167 -20.08 21.84 -51.67
N SER A 168 -19.89 20.67 -51.06
CA SER A 168 -18.97 19.64 -51.53
C SER A 168 -19.74 18.71 -52.46
N GLY A 169 -20.11 19.22 -53.63
CA GLY A 169 -20.60 18.44 -54.76
C GLY A 169 -19.44 17.90 -55.62
N GLY A 170 -19.50 16.58 -55.88
CA GLY A 170 -18.74 15.87 -56.94
C GLY A 170 -17.44 15.24 -56.43
N ASP A 171 -17.20 13.93 -56.45
CA ASP A 171 -17.52 13.01 -57.55
C ASP A 171 -17.50 11.54 -57.08
N THR A 172 -18.54 10.81 -57.47
CA THR A 172 -18.65 9.36 -57.43
C THR A 172 -18.18 8.75 -58.75
N LYS A 173 -17.08 7.98 -58.72
CA LYS A 173 -16.84 6.79 -59.55
C LYS A 173 -15.86 5.92 -58.75
N GLY A 174 -16.10 4.68 -58.40
CA GLY A 174 -17.07 3.68 -58.82
C GLY A 174 -16.32 2.35 -58.71
N ASN A 175 -16.83 1.40 -57.92
CA ASN A 175 -16.82 -0.01 -58.29
C ASN A 175 -17.61 -0.85 -57.27
N SER A 176 -18.66 -1.49 -57.74
CA SER A 176 -19.34 -2.60 -57.08
C SER A 176 -19.24 -3.83 -57.98
N THR A 177 -18.58 -4.86 -57.43
CA THR A 177 -18.90 -6.30 -57.53
C THR A 177 -19.07 -6.95 -58.91
N SER A 178 -18.17 -7.87 -59.23
CA SER A 178 -18.44 -9.32 -59.35
C SER A 178 -17.15 -10.11 -59.18
#